data_AF-A0A221SUA2-F1
#
_entry.id   AF-A0A221SUA2-F1
#
_cell.length_a   1.000
_cell.length_b   1.000
_cell.length_c   1.000
_cell.angle_alpha   90.00
_cell.angle_beta   90.00
_cell.angle_gamma   90.00
#
_symmetry.space_group_name_H-M   'P 1'
#
loop_
_entity.id
_entity.type
_entity.pdbx_description
1 polymer ?
#
loop_
_entity_poly.entity_id
_entity_poly.type
_entity_poly.pdbx_seq_one_letter_code
_entity_poly.pdbx_strand_id
1 'polypeptide(L)'
;MRSLLLSAALLATASLLGACSQATPPSLVAGYATRPELQDAGSQAILARYGDDPGLLAALQEAYGERPAQALPAAPELGGLDYASDRLAYIKRTGWGTVSNYNSQYSAYSGTSLPYTGLNWTRDGCSAPDGVGLGYREDFRPACNVHDFGYRNLKVYQRTDANRLTTDEAFYTNMKSICAAKSWYARPACYSAAYAYYQGVRIGGGSSF
;
A
#
# COMPACT_ATOMS: atom_id res chain seq x y z
N MET A 1 -6.74 -30.08 85.84
CA MET A 1 -6.32 -28.88 85.09
C MET A 1 -5.42 -29.29 83.94
N ARG A 2 -5.90 -29.18 82.70
CA ARG A 2 -5.16 -28.75 81.49
C ARG A 2 -5.96 -29.15 80.25
N SER A 3 -6.62 -28.14 79.69
CA SER A 3 -7.33 -28.17 78.41
C SER A 3 -6.34 -28.37 77.27
N LEU A 4 -6.63 -29.30 76.35
CA LEU A 4 -5.94 -29.42 75.07
C LEU A 4 -6.74 -28.63 74.02
N LEU A 5 -6.23 -27.46 73.66
CA LEU A 5 -6.67 -26.67 72.51
C LEU A 5 -5.88 -27.14 71.29
N LEU A 6 -6.55 -27.74 70.29
CA LEU A 6 -5.97 -27.95 68.97
C LEU A 6 -6.19 -26.69 68.13
N SER A 7 -5.11 -25.98 67.83
CA SER A 7 -5.10 -24.88 66.85
C SER A 7 -5.09 -25.44 65.43
N ALA A 8 -6.13 -25.14 64.66
CA ALA A 8 -6.15 -25.37 63.21
C ALA A 8 -5.30 -24.29 62.52
N ALA A 9 -4.19 -24.69 61.90
CA ALA A 9 -3.40 -23.80 61.06
C ALA A 9 -4.00 -23.75 59.65
N LEU A 10 -4.61 -22.63 59.26
CA LEU A 10 -4.93 -22.33 57.87
C LEU A 10 -3.63 -21.96 57.14
N LEU A 11 -3.15 -22.81 56.22
CA LEU A 11 -2.16 -22.41 55.23
C LEU A 11 -2.86 -21.54 54.17
N ALA A 12 -2.61 -20.23 54.21
CA ALA A 12 -2.91 -19.34 53.10
C ALA A 12 -1.81 -19.51 52.03
N THR A 13 -2.08 -20.28 50.98
CA THR A 13 -1.23 -20.32 49.77
C THR A 13 -1.40 -19.02 49.00
N ALA A 14 -0.46 -18.09 49.18
CA ALA A 14 -0.36 -16.89 48.35
C ALA A 14 0.19 -17.26 46.96
N SER A 15 -0.70 -17.36 45.98
CA SER A 15 -0.32 -17.51 44.57
C SER A 15 0.29 -16.20 44.08
N LEU A 16 1.63 -16.12 44.07
CA LEU A 16 2.37 -15.06 43.39
C LEU A 16 2.19 -15.23 41.87
N LEU A 17 1.21 -14.55 41.30
CA LEU A 17 1.14 -14.31 39.85
C LEU A 17 2.31 -13.41 39.48
N GLY A 18 3.42 -14.01 39.07
CA GLY A 18 4.53 -13.29 38.46
C GLY A 18 4.06 -12.67 37.14
N ALA A 19 3.83 -11.36 37.13
CA ALA A 19 3.60 -10.62 35.90
C ALA A 19 4.90 -10.66 35.07
N CYS A 20 4.96 -11.53 34.07
CA CYS A 20 5.97 -11.42 33.03
C CYS A 20 5.73 -10.10 32.29
N SER A 21 6.51 -9.07 32.60
CA SER A 21 6.65 -7.89 31.75
C SER A 21 7.29 -8.34 30.44
N GLN A 22 6.47 -8.72 29.46
CA GLN A 22 6.92 -8.98 28.10
C GLN A 22 7.38 -7.65 27.51
N ALA A 23 8.69 -7.50 27.30
CA ALA A 23 9.22 -6.35 26.58
C ALA A 23 8.67 -6.39 25.14
N THR A 24 8.04 -5.31 24.70
CA THR A 24 7.58 -5.18 23.33
C THR A 24 8.80 -5.31 22.40
N PRO A 25 8.77 -6.22 21.40
CA PRO A 25 9.86 -6.33 20.45
C PRO A 25 10.07 -4.97 19.74
N PRO A 26 11.32 -4.60 19.41
CA PRO A 26 11.59 -3.36 18.72
C PRO A 26 10.94 -3.38 17.32
N SER A 27 10.48 -2.21 16.88
CA SER A 27 9.91 -2.03 15.55
C SER A 27 10.83 -2.54 14.45
N LEU A 28 10.25 -3.14 13.40
CA LEU A 28 10.98 -3.65 12.24
C LEU A 28 11.80 -2.57 11.53
N VAL A 29 11.39 -1.30 11.63
CA VAL A 29 12.05 -0.17 10.97
C VAL A 29 12.89 0.68 11.91
N ALA A 30 13.18 0.20 13.13
CA ALA A 30 13.96 0.94 14.12
C ALA A 30 15.32 1.44 13.59
N GLY A 31 15.98 0.67 12.72
CA GLY A 31 17.25 1.04 12.07
C GLY A 31 17.16 2.19 11.06
N TYR A 32 15.94 2.56 10.63
CA TYR A 32 15.70 3.69 9.73
C TYR A 32 15.14 4.92 10.47
N ALA A 33 14.54 4.74 11.65
CA ALA A 33 13.79 5.80 12.33
C ALA A 33 14.63 7.04 12.67
N THR A 34 15.94 6.89 12.86
CA THR A 34 16.88 7.97 13.19
C THR A 34 17.62 8.53 11.96
N ARG A 35 17.25 8.12 10.75
CA ARG A 35 17.88 8.59 9.51
C ARG A 35 17.51 10.05 9.23
N PRO A 36 18.47 10.95 8.92
CA PRO A 36 18.22 12.39 8.71
C PRO A 36 17.07 12.71 7.74
N GLU A 37 17.00 11.95 6.65
CA GLU A 37 16.01 12.03 5.56
C GLU A 37 14.58 11.64 5.97
N LEU A 38 14.38 11.05 7.15
CA LEU A 38 13.09 10.60 7.67
C LEU A 38 12.66 11.37 8.92
N GLN A 39 13.33 12.47 9.28
CA GLN A 39 13.04 13.21 10.51
C GLN A 39 11.87 14.19 10.39
N ASP A 40 11.31 14.36 9.20
CA ASP A 40 10.12 15.17 9.01
C ASP A 40 8.88 14.52 9.68
N ALA A 41 7.89 15.35 10.03
CA ALA A 41 6.80 14.94 10.91
C ALA A 41 5.94 13.78 10.36
N GLY A 42 5.69 13.75 9.04
CA GLY A 42 4.87 12.67 8.50
C GLY A 42 5.67 11.39 8.21
N SER A 43 6.98 11.47 7.94
CA SER A 43 7.84 10.28 7.88
C SER A 43 7.81 9.59 9.24
N GLN A 44 7.98 10.36 10.32
CA GLN A 44 7.86 9.87 11.69
C GLN A 44 6.46 9.33 12.01
N ALA A 45 5.39 9.97 11.53
CA ALA A 45 4.02 9.46 11.71
C ALA A 45 3.79 8.12 10.98
N ILE A 46 4.33 7.97 9.77
CA ILE A 46 4.24 6.72 8.99
C ILE A 46 5.03 5.61 9.68
N LEU A 47 6.26 5.89 10.13
CA LEU A 47 7.09 4.95 10.89
C LEU A 47 6.40 4.52 12.19
N ALA A 48 5.76 5.44 12.90
CA ALA A 48 5.01 5.12 14.12
C ALA A 48 3.76 4.27 13.83
N ARG A 49 3.07 4.51 12.72
CA ARG A 49 1.84 3.79 12.36
C ARG A 49 2.09 2.39 11.80
N TYR A 50 3.11 2.24 10.95
CA TYR A 50 3.37 1.02 10.19
C TYR A 50 4.73 0.39 10.52
N GLY A 51 5.37 0.80 11.61
CA GLY A 51 6.73 0.38 11.93
C GLY A 51 6.91 -1.12 12.18
N ASP A 52 5.82 -1.83 12.44
CA ASP A 52 5.82 -3.29 12.63
C ASP A 52 5.35 -4.05 11.38
N ASP A 53 5.02 -3.33 10.30
CA ASP A 53 4.58 -3.93 9.05
C ASP A 53 5.78 -4.26 8.14
N PRO A 54 5.96 -5.53 7.74
CA PRO A 54 7.06 -5.92 6.84
C PRO A 54 7.02 -5.22 5.47
N GLY A 55 5.86 -4.72 5.05
CA GLY A 55 5.70 -3.95 3.83
C GLY A 55 6.39 -2.58 3.90
N LEU A 56 6.34 -1.90 5.05
CA LEU A 56 7.08 -0.64 5.23
C LEU A 56 8.59 -0.89 5.26
N LEU A 57 9.02 -1.96 5.94
CA LEU A 57 10.43 -2.38 5.93
C LEU A 57 10.91 -2.61 4.49
N ALA A 58 10.16 -3.35 3.68
CA ALA A 58 10.49 -3.60 2.28
C ALA A 58 10.55 -2.30 1.45
N ALA A 59 9.64 -1.34 1.72
CA ALA A 59 9.65 -0.03 1.07
C ALA A 59 10.95 0.73 1.34
N LEU A 60 11.38 0.76 2.61
CA LEU A 60 12.62 1.44 3.02
C LEU A 60 13.84 0.73 2.45
N GLN A 61 13.92 -0.59 2.52
CA GLN A 61 15.00 -1.36 1.92
C GLN A 61 15.16 -1.09 0.41
N GLU A 62 14.04 -0.99 -0.32
CA GLU A 62 14.07 -0.61 -1.74
C GLU A 62 14.57 0.84 -1.92
N ALA A 63 14.12 1.77 -1.07
CA ALA A 63 14.55 3.18 -1.12
C ALA A 63 16.07 3.36 -0.91
N TYR A 64 16.67 2.56 -0.04
CA TYR A 64 18.10 2.56 0.27
C TYR A 64 18.93 1.65 -0.65
N GLY A 65 18.31 0.95 -1.60
CA GLY A 65 19.00 0.04 -2.51
C GLY A 65 19.47 -1.27 -1.86
N GLU A 66 18.93 -1.61 -0.70
CA GLU A 66 19.19 -2.85 0.03
C GLU A 66 18.38 -4.03 -0.54
N ARG A 67 17.37 -3.73 -1.35
CA ARG A 67 16.51 -4.71 -2.05
C ARG A 67 16.23 -4.25 -3.48
N PRO A 68 16.11 -5.18 -4.46
CA PRO A 68 15.67 -4.83 -5.82
C PRO A 68 14.26 -4.24 -5.85
N ALA A 69 14.03 -3.40 -6.85
CA ALA A 69 12.71 -2.82 -7.10
C ALA A 69 11.65 -3.89 -7.42
N GLN A 70 10.44 -3.70 -6.90
CA GLN A 70 9.31 -4.55 -7.25
C GLN A 70 8.87 -4.31 -8.69
N ALA A 71 8.69 -5.38 -9.46
CA ALA A 71 8.16 -5.29 -10.81
C ALA A 71 6.66 -4.96 -10.82
N LEU A 72 6.17 -4.42 -11.94
CA LEU A 72 4.74 -4.31 -12.18
C LEU A 72 4.09 -5.70 -12.29
N PRO A 73 2.81 -5.84 -11.91
CA PRO A 73 2.10 -7.09 -12.11
C PRO A 73 2.02 -7.51 -13.58
N ALA A 74 1.99 -8.81 -13.83
CA ALA A 74 1.76 -9.33 -15.17
C ALA A 74 0.32 -9.01 -15.63
N ALA A 75 0.18 -8.68 -16.91
CA ALA A 75 -1.11 -8.45 -17.55
C ALA A 75 -1.29 -9.42 -18.73
N PRO A 76 -2.53 -9.86 -19.02
CA PRO A 76 -2.81 -10.74 -20.15
C PRO A 76 -2.52 -10.04 -21.49
N GLU A 77 -2.08 -10.81 -22.47
CA GLU A 77 -1.89 -10.35 -23.85
C GLU A 77 -3.24 -10.17 -24.57
N LEU A 78 -3.24 -9.38 -25.64
CA LEU A 78 -4.41 -9.24 -26.53
C LEU A 78 -4.40 -10.41 -27.52
N GLY A 79 -5.51 -11.13 -27.59
CA GLY A 79 -5.63 -12.34 -28.43
C GLY A 79 -6.21 -12.08 -29.81
N GLY A 80 -7.01 -11.01 -29.98
CA GLY A 80 -7.70 -10.72 -31.25
C GLY A 80 -8.84 -11.69 -31.57
N LEU A 81 -9.24 -12.51 -30.60
CA LEU A 81 -10.21 -13.60 -30.78
C LEU A 81 -11.63 -13.21 -30.36
N ASP A 82 -11.75 -12.40 -29.31
CA ASP A 82 -13.02 -11.98 -28.72
C ASP A 82 -12.92 -10.56 -28.18
N TYR A 83 -13.89 -9.72 -28.55
CA TYR A 83 -13.94 -8.32 -28.14
C TYR A 83 -14.04 -8.14 -26.63
N ALA A 84 -14.81 -8.99 -25.94
CA ALA A 84 -15.01 -8.85 -24.49
C ALA A 84 -13.72 -9.22 -23.72
N SER A 85 -13.07 -10.30 -24.12
CA SER A 85 -11.80 -10.78 -23.58
C SER A 85 -10.67 -9.80 -23.85
N ASP A 86 -10.57 -9.29 -25.08
CA ASP A 86 -9.54 -8.30 -25.43
C ASP A 86 -9.79 -6.96 -24.74
N ARG A 87 -11.06 -6.52 -24.58
CA ARG A 87 -11.39 -5.34 -23.77
C ARG A 87 -10.92 -5.51 -22.33
N LEU A 88 -11.17 -6.67 -21.73
CA LEU A 88 -10.71 -6.97 -20.38
C LEU A 88 -9.18 -7.00 -20.29
N ALA A 89 -8.51 -7.60 -21.27
CA ALA A 89 -7.05 -7.62 -21.33
C ALA A 89 -6.48 -6.21 -21.52
N TYR A 90 -7.09 -5.38 -22.36
CA TYR A 90 -6.72 -3.98 -22.54
C TYR A 90 -6.87 -3.17 -21.25
N ILE A 91 -7.98 -3.35 -20.52
CA ILE A 91 -8.18 -2.72 -19.21
C ILE A 91 -7.05 -3.11 -18.26
N LYS A 92 -6.74 -4.40 -18.16
CA LYS A 92 -5.69 -4.92 -17.27
C LYS A 92 -4.30 -4.42 -17.66
N ARG A 93 -3.93 -4.45 -18.94
CA ARG A 93 -2.64 -3.92 -19.43
C ARG A 93 -2.48 -2.43 -19.17
N THR A 94 -3.56 -1.67 -19.30
CA THR A 94 -3.55 -0.22 -19.09
C THR A 94 -3.52 0.11 -17.59
N GLY A 95 -4.35 -0.53 -16.78
CA GLY A 95 -4.46 -0.29 -15.33
C GLY A 95 -3.37 -0.94 -14.48
N TRP A 96 -2.70 -1.97 -14.99
CA TRP A 96 -1.56 -2.63 -14.31
C TRP A 96 -0.21 -2.27 -14.91
N GLY A 97 -0.20 -1.42 -15.94
CA GLY A 97 1.01 -0.97 -16.63
C GLY A 97 1.66 0.25 -15.98
N THR A 98 2.66 0.80 -16.68
CA THR A 98 3.35 2.02 -16.26
C THR A 98 2.48 3.26 -16.43
N VAL A 99 2.81 4.32 -15.69
CA VAL A 99 2.26 5.67 -15.92
C VAL A 99 2.40 6.12 -17.38
N SER A 100 3.54 5.83 -18.02
CA SER A 100 3.77 6.20 -19.43
C SER A 100 2.82 5.46 -20.39
N ASN A 101 2.64 4.15 -20.16
CA ASN A 101 1.67 3.36 -20.92
C ASN A 101 0.26 3.92 -20.77
N TYR A 102 -0.19 4.13 -19.53
CA TYR A 102 -1.50 4.73 -19.26
C TYR A 102 -1.67 6.09 -19.97
N ASN A 103 -0.70 6.99 -19.87
CA ASN A 103 -0.79 8.31 -20.50
C ASN A 103 -0.88 8.21 -22.03
N SER A 104 -0.18 7.26 -22.63
CA SER A 104 -0.23 7.01 -24.08
C SER A 104 -1.62 6.52 -24.49
N GLN A 105 -2.19 5.58 -23.74
CA GLN A 105 -3.56 5.07 -23.99
C GLN A 105 -4.63 6.14 -23.74
N TYR A 106 -4.49 6.91 -22.65
CA TYR A 106 -5.38 8.02 -22.32
C TYR A 106 -5.41 9.06 -23.45
N SER A 107 -4.24 9.43 -23.98
CA SER A 107 -4.15 10.36 -25.11
C SER A 107 -4.75 9.77 -26.38
N ALA A 108 -4.54 8.48 -26.65
CA ALA A 108 -5.10 7.80 -27.81
C ALA A 108 -6.63 7.72 -27.76
N TYR A 109 -7.21 7.63 -26.56
CA TYR A 109 -8.66 7.65 -26.35
C TYR A 109 -9.30 9.03 -26.42
N SER A 110 -8.51 10.10 -26.43
CA SER A 110 -9.03 11.46 -26.43
C SER A 110 -9.88 11.73 -27.68
N GLY A 111 -11.18 11.96 -27.48
CA GLY A 111 -12.12 12.24 -28.56
C GLY A 111 -12.54 11.01 -29.39
N THR A 112 -12.23 9.79 -28.92
CA THR A 112 -12.60 8.54 -29.58
C THR A 112 -13.19 7.53 -28.59
N SER A 113 -13.75 6.45 -29.12
CA SER A 113 -14.21 5.29 -28.36
C SER A 113 -13.47 4.01 -28.75
N LEU A 114 -12.35 4.16 -29.47
CA LEU A 114 -11.47 3.08 -29.90
C LEU A 114 -10.30 2.87 -28.94
N PRO A 115 -9.76 1.64 -28.81
CA PRO A 115 -10.25 0.42 -29.47
C PRO A 115 -11.54 -0.15 -28.87
N TYR A 116 -11.88 0.16 -27.61
CA TYR A 116 -13.04 -0.41 -26.90
C TYR A 116 -14.03 0.64 -26.39
N THR A 117 -15.31 0.52 -26.76
CA THR A 117 -16.33 1.46 -26.33
C THR A 117 -16.68 1.24 -24.86
N GLY A 118 -17.14 2.30 -24.18
CA GLY A 118 -17.67 2.21 -22.82
C GLY A 118 -16.63 2.10 -21.70
N LEU A 119 -15.34 2.33 -21.99
CA LEU A 119 -14.32 2.46 -20.94
C LEU A 119 -14.46 3.79 -20.20
N ASN A 120 -14.32 3.75 -18.89
CA ASN A 120 -14.34 4.94 -18.05
C ASN A 120 -12.92 5.49 -17.87
N TRP A 121 -12.66 6.64 -18.50
CA TRP A 121 -11.38 7.36 -18.45
C TRP A 121 -11.40 8.57 -17.51
N THR A 122 -12.46 8.76 -16.72
CA THR A 122 -12.48 9.83 -15.73
C THR A 122 -11.34 9.63 -14.72
N ARG A 123 -10.83 10.74 -14.18
CA ARG A 123 -9.74 10.79 -13.20
C ARG A 123 -10.03 11.89 -12.18
N ASP A 124 -10.03 11.57 -10.90
CA ASP A 124 -10.11 12.52 -9.78
C ASP A 124 -8.77 12.63 -9.02
N GLY A 125 -7.78 11.85 -9.44
CA GLY A 125 -6.43 11.89 -8.89
C GLY A 125 -6.37 11.18 -7.55
N CYS A 126 -5.44 11.58 -6.68
CA CYS A 126 -5.29 10.87 -5.41
C CYS A 126 -6.36 11.27 -4.40
N SER A 127 -7.35 10.43 -4.16
CA SER A 127 -8.40 10.63 -3.13
C SER A 127 -7.92 10.31 -1.70
N ALA A 128 -6.61 10.35 -1.44
CA ALA A 128 -6.04 9.99 -0.15
C ALA A 128 -6.52 10.94 0.96
N PRO A 129 -6.92 10.43 2.15
CA PRO A 129 -7.33 11.26 3.28
C PRO A 129 -6.21 12.20 3.75
N ASP A 130 -6.57 13.40 4.20
CA ASP A 130 -5.62 14.30 4.84
C ASP A 130 -4.96 13.62 6.05
N GLY A 131 -3.66 13.84 6.23
CA GLY A 131 -2.92 13.30 7.39
C GLY A 131 -2.30 11.91 7.22
N VAL A 132 -2.25 11.35 6.00
CA VAL A 132 -1.46 10.13 5.68
C VAL A 132 -0.23 10.37 4.80
N GLY A 133 -0.03 11.60 4.33
CA GLY A 133 1.00 11.89 3.34
C GLY A 133 1.51 13.32 3.39
N LEU A 134 2.79 13.42 3.73
CA LEU A 134 3.85 14.41 3.55
C LEU A 134 3.84 15.42 2.39
N GLY A 135 2.71 15.64 1.72
CA GLY A 135 2.62 16.50 0.53
C GLY A 135 2.84 15.78 -0.80
N TYR A 136 2.85 14.43 -0.83
CA TYR A 136 3.05 13.66 -2.06
C TYR A 136 1.79 13.49 -2.94
N ARG A 137 0.67 14.14 -2.61
CA ARG A 137 -0.58 14.05 -3.39
C ARG A 137 -0.34 14.36 -4.87
N GLU A 138 0.36 15.46 -5.16
CA GLU A 138 0.63 15.86 -6.54
C GLU A 138 1.73 15.02 -7.19
N ASP A 139 2.73 14.60 -6.41
CA ASP A 139 3.75 13.66 -6.88
C ASP A 139 3.13 12.34 -7.36
N PHE A 140 2.17 11.79 -6.61
CA PHE A 140 1.53 10.50 -6.91
C PHE A 140 0.32 10.61 -7.83
N ARG A 141 -0.13 11.81 -8.18
CA ARG A 141 -1.28 12.02 -9.07
C ARG A 141 -1.18 11.21 -10.39
N PRO A 142 -0.01 11.08 -11.04
CA PRO A 142 0.12 10.21 -12.22
C PRO A 142 -0.20 8.74 -11.92
N ALA A 143 0.28 8.19 -10.79
CA ALA A 143 -0.02 6.81 -10.39
C ALA A 143 -1.49 6.63 -10.00
N CYS A 144 -2.08 7.61 -9.32
CA CYS A 144 -3.50 7.60 -8.97
C CYS A 144 -4.39 7.58 -10.22
N ASN A 145 -4.03 8.29 -11.29
CA ASN A 145 -4.79 8.22 -12.56
C ASN A 145 -4.79 6.80 -13.18
N VAL A 146 -3.69 6.05 -13.05
CA VAL A 146 -3.63 4.65 -13.53
C VAL A 146 -4.54 3.76 -12.68
N HIS A 147 -4.46 3.92 -11.36
CA HIS A 147 -5.25 3.18 -10.38
C HIS A 147 -6.75 3.39 -10.59
N ASP A 148 -7.15 4.65 -10.74
CA ASP A 148 -8.50 5.11 -11.08
C ASP A 148 -9.07 4.38 -12.29
N PHE A 149 -8.31 4.31 -13.38
CA PHE A 149 -8.73 3.63 -14.58
C PHE A 149 -8.95 2.13 -14.33
N GLY A 150 -8.01 1.47 -13.64
CA GLY A 150 -8.14 0.07 -13.25
C GLY A 150 -9.40 -0.17 -12.41
N TYR A 151 -9.60 0.63 -11.36
CA TYR A 151 -10.76 0.55 -10.45
C TYR A 151 -12.08 0.74 -11.19
N ARG A 152 -12.21 1.85 -11.92
CA ARG A 152 -13.46 2.25 -12.58
C ARG A 152 -13.92 1.23 -13.61
N ASN A 153 -13.00 0.57 -14.28
CA ASN A 153 -13.32 -0.41 -15.31
C ASN A 153 -13.42 -1.84 -14.76
N LEU A 154 -12.48 -2.30 -13.93
CA LEU A 154 -12.52 -3.68 -13.42
C LEU A 154 -13.69 -3.91 -12.47
N LYS A 155 -14.17 -2.89 -11.74
CA LYS A 155 -15.41 -3.05 -10.96
C LYS A 155 -16.66 -3.33 -11.79
N VAL A 156 -16.65 -2.95 -13.07
CA VAL A 156 -17.76 -3.17 -14.01
C VAL A 156 -17.54 -4.45 -14.81
N TYR A 157 -16.34 -4.62 -15.36
CA TYR A 157 -16.07 -5.69 -16.32
C TYR A 157 -15.57 -6.99 -15.69
N GLN A 158 -14.97 -6.96 -14.49
CA GLN A 158 -14.55 -8.16 -13.75
C GLN A 158 -14.26 -7.87 -12.26
N ARG A 159 -15.31 -7.70 -11.45
CA ARG A 159 -15.17 -7.36 -10.03
C ARG A 159 -14.73 -8.57 -9.20
N THR A 160 -13.44 -8.63 -8.85
CA THR A 160 -12.88 -9.65 -7.96
C THR A 160 -11.86 -9.04 -7.00
N ASP A 161 -11.71 -9.63 -5.82
CA ASP A 161 -10.69 -9.21 -4.85
C ASP A 161 -9.27 -9.36 -5.40
N ALA A 162 -9.04 -10.35 -6.25
CA ALA A 162 -7.78 -10.54 -6.95
C ALA A 162 -7.46 -9.36 -7.89
N ASN A 163 -8.42 -8.93 -8.71
CA ASN A 163 -8.23 -7.77 -9.59
C ASN A 163 -8.05 -6.47 -8.82
N ARG A 164 -8.73 -6.31 -7.68
CA ARG A 164 -8.54 -5.18 -6.75
C ARG A 164 -7.11 -5.17 -6.22
N LEU A 165 -6.66 -6.30 -5.67
CA LEU A 165 -5.30 -6.45 -5.15
C LEU A 165 -4.24 -6.14 -6.21
N THR A 166 -4.35 -6.71 -7.40
CA THR A 166 -3.40 -6.45 -8.50
C THR A 166 -3.38 -4.99 -8.92
N THR A 167 -4.55 -4.32 -8.93
CA THR A 167 -4.61 -2.88 -9.23
C THR A 167 -3.95 -2.04 -8.14
N ASP A 168 -4.11 -2.42 -6.86
CA ASP A 168 -3.45 -1.75 -5.74
C ASP A 168 -1.92 -1.97 -5.77
N GLU A 169 -1.45 -3.17 -6.14
CA GLU A 169 -0.03 -3.47 -6.32
C GLU A 169 0.59 -2.67 -7.46
N ALA A 170 -0.10 -2.57 -8.60
CA ALA A 170 0.35 -1.73 -9.71
C ALA A 170 0.41 -0.25 -9.32
N PHE A 171 -0.54 0.23 -8.52
CA PHE A 171 -0.51 1.58 -7.97
C PHE A 171 0.72 1.81 -7.08
N TYR A 172 1.00 0.88 -6.17
CA TYR A 172 2.17 0.96 -5.31
C TYR A 172 3.48 0.97 -6.09
N THR A 173 3.64 0.07 -7.07
CA THR A 173 4.82 0.02 -7.94
C THR A 173 4.99 1.32 -8.75
N ASN A 174 3.90 1.88 -9.28
CA ASN A 174 3.96 3.16 -10.01
C ASN A 174 4.38 4.32 -9.09
N MET A 175 3.89 4.38 -7.84
CA MET A 175 4.35 5.38 -6.86
C MET A 175 5.84 5.22 -6.54
N LYS A 176 6.33 3.99 -6.34
CA LYS A 176 7.77 3.73 -6.11
C LYS A 176 8.63 4.13 -7.31
N SER A 177 8.15 3.91 -8.54
CA SER A 177 8.84 4.38 -9.74
C SER A 177 8.97 5.92 -9.77
N ILE A 178 7.96 6.65 -9.31
CA ILE A 178 8.04 8.13 -9.16
C ILE A 178 9.06 8.50 -8.09
N CYS A 179 9.07 7.79 -6.96
CA CYS A 179 10.03 8.02 -5.89
C CYS A 179 11.48 7.72 -6.30
N ALA A 180 11.71 6.72 -7.14
CA ALA A 180 13.05 6.34 -7.61
C ALA A 180 13.75 7.49 -8.35
N ALA A 181 13.00 8.36 -9.03
CA ALA A 181 13.52 9.54 -9.72
C ALA A 181 13.92 10.70 -8.78
N LYS A 182 13.52 10.65 -7.50
CA LYS A 182 13.90 11.67 -6.51
C LYS A 182 15.35 11.49 -6.06
N SER A 183 15.92 12.57 -5.50
CA SER A 183 17.25 12.55 -4.90
C SER A 183 17.35 11.52 -3.78
N TRP A 184 18.56 11.06 -3.48
CA TRP A 184 18.80 10.09 -2.40
C TRP A 184 18.21 10.54 -1.05
N TYR A 185 18.19 11.86 -0.79
CA TYR A 185 17.66 12.43 0.45
C TYR A 185 16.12 12.43 0.49
N ALA A 186 15.45 12.74 -0.62
CA ALA A 186 13.97 12.79 -0.65
C ALA A 186 13.31 11.42 -0.92
N ARG A 187 14.10 10.44 -1.37
CA ARG A 187 13.60 9.13 -1.81
C ARG A 187 13.01 8.31 -0.65
N PRO A 188 13.65 8.14 0.52
CA PRO A 188 13.09 7.30 1.60
C PRO A 188 11.74 7.80 2.13
N ALA A 189 11.58 9.10 2.32
CA ALA A 189 10.31 9.71 2.70
C ALA A 189 9.21 9.50 1.63
N CYS A 190 9.59 9.51 0.35
CA CYS A 190 8.64 9.22 -0.73
C CYS A 190 8.20 7.75 -0.70
N TYR A 191 9.11 6.80 -0.49
CA TYR A 191 8.78 5.37 -0.41
C TYR A 191 7.89 5.06 0.80
N SER A 192 8.15 5.67 1.96
CA SER A 192 7.29 5.50 3.14
C SER A 192 5.88 6.06 2.88
N ALA A 193 5.78 7.21 2.19
CA ALA A 193 4.49 7.76 1.76
C ALA A 193 3.78 6.87 0.73
N ALA A 194 4.49 6.34 -0.27
CA ALA A 194 3.93 5.42 -1.25
C ALA A 194 3.32 4.18 -0.57
N TYR A 195 4.01 3.66 0.45
CA TYR A 195 3.50 2.54 1.25
C TYR A 195 2.24 2.93 2.04
N ALA A 196 2.22 4.12 2.66
CA ALA A 196 1.03 4.61 3.36
C ALA A 196 -0.20 4.78 2.44
N TYR A 197 0.00 5.26 1.21
CA TYR A 197 -1.06 5.38 0.19
C TYR A 197 -1.58 4.00 -0.25
N TYR A 198 -0.67 3.04 -0.45
CA TYR A 198 -1.04 1.66 -0.73
C TYR A 198 -1.91 1.08 0.40
N GLN A 199 -1.49 1.21 1.66
CA GLN A 199 -2.29 0.74 2.80
C GLN A 199 -3.65 1.44 2.87
N GLY A 200 -3.73 2.73 2.52
CA GLY A 200 -4.98 3.47 2.41
C GLY A 200 -6.00 2.81 1.48
N VAL A 201 -5.59 2.41 0.27
CA VAL A 201 -6.49 1.72 -0.69
C VAL A 201 -6.77 0.27 -0.29
N ARG A 202 -5.81 -0.42 0.36
CA ARG A 202 -5.99 -1.78 0.87
C ARG A 202 -7.04 -1.86 1.98
N ILE A 203 -7.04 -0.89 2.88
CA ILE A 203 -7.98 -0.85 4.02
C ILE A 203 -9.33 -0.24 3.58
N GLY A 204 -9.30 0.89 2.86
CA GLY A 204 -10.50 1.70 2.60
C GLY A 204 -11.14 1.53 1.22
N GLY A 205 -10.46 0.94 0.24
CA GLY A 205 -10.93 0.95 -1.16
C GLY A 205 -12.02 -0.07 -1.50
N GLY A 206 -12.42 -0.95 -0.57
CA GLY A 206 -13.32 -2.07 -0.87
C GLY A 206 -14.74 -1.65 -1.31
N SER A 207 -15.26 -0.56 -0.76
CA SER A 207 -16.56 0.01 -1.16
C SER A 207 -16.53 0.75 -2.49
N SER A 208 -15.35 1.19 -2.93
CA SER A 208 -15.15 2.01 -4.13
C SER A 208 -14.77 1.18 -5.37
N PHE A 209 -14.11 0.03 -5.14
CA PHE A 209 -13.98 -1.05 -6.12
C PHE A 209 -15.32 -1.74 -6.30
#